data_AF-A0A2Z5TXE5-F1
#
_entry.id   AF-A0A2Z5TXE5-F1
#
_cell.length_a   1.000
_cell.length_b   1.000
_cell.length_c   1.000
_cell.angle_alpha   90.00
_cell.angle_beta   90.00
_cell.angle_gamma   90.00
#
_symmetry.space_group_name_H-M   'P 1'
#
loop_
_entity.id
_entity.type
_entity.pdbx_description
1 polymer ?
#
loop_
_entity_poly.entity_id
_entity_poly.type
_entity_poly.pdbx_seq_one_letter_code
_entity_poly.pdbx_strand_id
1 'polypeptide(L)'
;MKKNLNRIISFIIFIVIIFLIALPLLEHSLNEFSFLGDIKLYFSSDGNKSYFEVMLSVITVLTTFLVFYWQNQIEINNKNKEIKQEKEKQEQLYLEQREREHAVVRPLFLVELQGKFSVIRLFLRESAPLTNITVYYQNVENESFQEEFVGNAVSGDCIFRFDSDKLESAIIECRTYLEEQIYFQYHVGNNLIHYRVVDGEDLSYISGVLKRRILNNIVENSLNHVIEIYHIQLQHSLHESIFFNKFIDFFSNHKQYWRTAGENKLLKLSVLLGEDNIEAALSRSIGLDSKQDYDQTPEILIDLLMVINKYLKDDWYTNCEGAPKEREYFIGNIRNYQETEIGKYIERFESEPINREMIVQYIDDLIIYLQKNIKMVDFPLRVIEVYLKRYVTISKAIIEHPNEVKHVKTQIRNDLRKVFSKYI
;
A
#
# COMPACT_ATOMS: atom_id res chain seq x y z
N MET A 1 27.34 -31.09 -3.03
CA MET A 1 28.22 -32.20 -2.59
C MET A 1 27.49 -33.44 -2.04
N LYS A 2 26.54 -33.33 -1.09
CA LYS A 2 25.85 -34.51 -0.50
C LYS A 2 25.16 -35.47 -1.50
N LYS A 3 24.57 -34.98 -2.59
CA LYS A 3 23.91 -35.81 -3.63
C LYS A 3 24.86 -36.74 -4.39
N ASN A 4 26.13 -36.36 -4.58
CA ASN A 4 27.09 -37.15 -5.35
C ASN A 4 27.69 -38.28 -4.50
N LEU A 5 27.87 -38.07 -3.20
CA LEU A 5 28.39 -39.08 -2.28
C LEU A 5 27.43 -40.27 -2.13
N ASN A 6 26.12 -40.01 -1.98
CA ASN A 6 25.12 -41.08 -1.90
C ASN A 6 25.00 -41.90 -3.20
N ARG A 7 25.22 -41.28 -4.36
CA ARG A 7 25.25 -42.00 -5.65
C ARG A 7 26.47 -42.91 -5.76
N ILE A 8 27.63 -42.45 -5.32
CA ILE A 8 28.88 -43.23 -5.35
C ILE A 8 28.78 -44.43 -4.39
N ILE A 9 28.29 -44.22 -3.16
CA ILE A 9 28.12 -45.29 -2.18
C ILE A 9 27.11 -46.34 -2.68
N SER A 10 25.98 -45.90 -3.25
CA SER A 10 24.98 -46.82 -3.82
C SER A 10 25.54 -47.61 -5.01
N PHE A 11 26.38 -46.98 -5.84
CA PHE A 11 27.02 -47.63 -6.98
C PHE A 11 28.04 -48.69 -6.54
N ILE A 12 28.83 -48.41 -5.49
CA ILE A 12 29.78 -49.37 -4.92
C ILE A 12 29.04 -50.57 -4.31
N ILE A 13 27.98 -50.33 -3.54
CA ILE A 13 27.15 -51.42 -2.97
C ILE A 13 26.53 -52.27 -4.08
N PHE A 14 26.04 -51.63 -5.15
CA PHE A 14 25.48 -52.33 -6.31
C PHE A 14 26.52 -53.20 -7.03
N ILE A 15 27.75 -52.71 -7.22
CA ILE A 15 28.86 -53.48 -7.78
C ILE A 15 29.19 -54.69 -6.90
N VAL A 16 29.25 -54.51 -5.58
CA VAL A 16 29.54 -55.61 -4.63
C VAL A 16 28.43 -56.67 -4.66
N ILE A 17 27.17 -56.27 -4.75
CA ILE A 17 26.04 -57.20 -4.86
C ILE A 17 26.08 -57.97 -6.19
N ILE A 18 26.34 -57.28 -7.32
CA ILE A 18 26.50 -57.94 -8.63
C ILE A 18 27.67 -58.93 -8.59
N PHE A 19 28.79 -58.55 -7.99
CA PHE A 19 29.96 -59.41 -7.86
C PHE A 19 29.64 -60.67 -7.05
N LEU A 20 28.90 -60.54 -5.94
CA LEU A 20 28.47 -61.67 -5.11
C LEU A 20 27.46 -62.59 -5.83
N ILE A 21 26.56 -62.03 -6.65
CA ILE A 21 25.57 -62.81 -7.43
C ILE A 21 26.20 -63.48 -8.66
N ALA A 22 27.22 -62.86 -9.27
CA ALA A 22 27.92 -63.41 -10.42
C ALA A 22 29.00 -64.44 -10.05
N LEU A 23 29.42 -64.47 -8.77
CA LEU A 23 30.41 -65.41 -8.25
C LEU A 23 30.08 -66.90 -8.55
N PRO A 24 28.84 -67.38 -8.39
CA PRO A 24 28.44 -68.75 -8.73
C PRO A 24 28.37 -69.00 -10.25
N LEU A 25 28.04 -67.98 -11.04
CA LEU A 25 27.98 -68.07 -12.51
C LEU A 25 29.36 -68.14 -13.17
N LEU A 26 30.37 -67.63 -12.48
CA LEU A 26 31.78 -67.72 -12.87
C LEU A 26 32.41 -69.08 -12.52
N GLU A 27 31.68 -70.04 -11.93
CA GLU A 27 32.22 -71.35 -11.52
C GLU A 27 33.01 -72.07 -12.60
N HIS A 28 32.61 -71.92 -13.86
CA HIS A 28 33.26 -72.60 -14.97
C HIS A 28 34.52 -71.88 -15.48
N SER A 29 34.65 -70.57 -15.27
CA SER A 29 35.78 -69.72 -15.69
C SER A 29 36.76 -69.36 -14.56
N LEU A 30 36.41 -69.68 -13.31
CA LEU A 30 37.22 -69.37 -12.12
C LEU A 30 38.51 -70.19 -12.01
N ASN A 31 38.61 -71.31 -12.72
CA ASN A 31 39.81 -72.15 -12.75
C ASN A 31 40.95 -71.58 -13.63
N GLU A 32 40.67 -70.59 -14.48
CA GLU A 32 41.69 -69.98 -15.36
C GLU A 32 42.45 -68.83 -14.69
N PHE A 33 41.96 -68.30 -13.56
CA PHE A 33 42.58 -67.21 -12.82
C PHE A 33 42.89 -67.63 -11.37
N SER A 34 44.17 -67.93 -11.07
CA SER A 34 44.63 -68.45 -9.78
C SER A 34 44.18 -67.62 -8.56
N PHE A 35 44.19 -66.29 -8.70
CA PHE A 35 43.76 -65.36 -7.65
C PHE A 35 42.30 -65.58 -7.22
N LEU A 36 41.40 -65.93 -8.14
CA LEU A 36 39.99 -66.14 -7.81
C LEU A 36 39.73 -67.55 -7.23
N GLY A 37 40.55 -68.53 -7.60
CA GLY A 37 40.54 -69.88 -7.01
C GLY A 37 40.93 -69.88 -5.53
N ASP A 38 41.96 -69.12 -5.16
CA ASP A 38 42.39 -68.95 -3.77
C ASP A 38 41.32 -68.26 -2.91
N ILE A 39 40.63 -67.28 -3.48
CA ILE A 39 39.49 -66.61 -2.86
C ILE A 39 38.34 -67.61 -2.63
N LYS A 40 38.01 -68.47 -3.60
CA LYS A 40 36.97 -69.51 -3.45
C LYS A 40 37.31 -70.53 -2.36
N LEU A 41 38.56 -70.97 -2.27
CA LEU A 41 39.06 -71.87 -1.22
C LEU A 41 38.98 -71.23 0.17
N TYR A 42 39.32 -69.95 0.28
CA TYR A 42 39.20 -69.19 1.53
C TYR A 42 37.74 -69.07 2.01
N PHE A 43 36.80 -68.84 1.07
CA PHE A 43 35.36 -68.81 1.32
C PHE A 43 34.74 -70.19 1.65
N SER A 44 35.32 -71.28 1.11
CA SER A 44 34.76 -72.64 1.22
C SER A 44 35.35 -73.45 2.38
N SER A 45 36.32 -72.91 3.12
CA SER A 45 36.93 -73.58 4.27
C SER A 45 35.99 -73.64 5.48
N ASP A 46 35.84 -74.83 6.09
CA ASP A 46 34.94 -75.05 7.23
C ASP A 46 35.23 -74.13 8.44
N GLY A 47 36.47 -73.65 8.58
CA GLY A 47 36.87 -72.73 9.66
C GLY A 47 36.38 -71.29 9.50
N ASN A 48 36.12 -70.82 8.28
CA ASN A 48 35.71 -69.44 8.00
C ASN A 48 34.21 -69.30 7.68
N LYS A 49 33.50 -70.41 7.52
CA LYS A 49 32.08 -70.44 7.18
C LYS A 49 31.21 -69.65 8.17
N SER A 50 31.45 -69.81 9.47
CA SER A 50 30.73 -69.08 10.53
C SER A 50 30.98 -67.57 10.49
N TYR A 51 32.21 -67.15 10.18
CA TYR A 51 32.56 -65.74 10.01
C TYR A 51 31.83 -65.12 8.81
N PHE A 52 31.73 -65.83 7.70
CA PHE A 52 31.03 -65.36 6.51
C PHE A 52 29.51 -65.32 6.68
N GLU A 53 28.91 -66.28 7.38
CA GLU A 53 27.49 -66.24 7.74
C GLU A 53 27.16 -65.00 8.60
N VAL A 54 28.03 -64.66 9.56
CA VAL A 54 27.89 -63.44 10.38
C VAL A 54 28.06 -62.19 9.52
N MET A 55 29.07 -62.13 8.64
CA MET A 55 29.28 -60.99 7.75
C MET A 55 28.13 -60.78 6.76
N LEU A 56 27.59 -61.86 6.17
CA LEU A 56 26.41 -61.79 5.31
C LEU A 56 25.19 -61.31 6.09
N SER A 57 25.03 -61.74 7.34
CA SER A 57 23.95 -61.26 8.22
C SER A 57 24.08 -59.76 8.51
N VAL A 58 25.29 -59.28 8.81
CA VAL A 58 25.58 -57.84 9.03
C VAL A 58 25.31 -57.04 7.77
N ILE A 59 25.75 -57.51 6.60
CA ILE A 59 25.48 -56.88 5.31
C ILE A 59 23.97 -56.83 5.06
N THR A 60 23.24 -57.91 5.34
CA THR A 60 21.78 -57.98 5.18
C THR A 60 21.05 -56.99 6.11
N VAL A 61 21.46 -56.88 7.37
CA VAL A 61 20.91 -55.89 8.31
C VAL A 61 21.20 -54.46 7.83
N LEU A 62 22.42 -54.20 7.36
CA LEU A 62 22.83 -52.88 6.91
C LEU A 62 22.13 -52.47 5.59
N THR A 63 21.99 -53.39 4.63
CA THR A 63 21.23 -53.13 3.40
C THR A 63 19.76 -52.90 3.72
N THR A 64 19.18 -53.69 4.62
CA THR A 64 17.79 -53.50 5.07
C THR A 64 17.60 -52.14 5.74
N PHE A 65 18.50 -51.74 6.64
CA PHE A 65 18.47 -50.42 7.28
C PHE A 65 18.58 -49.28 6.25
N LEU A 66 19.47 -49.39 5.28
CA LEU A 66 19.62 -48.38 4.22
C LEU A 66 18.37 -48.28 3.34
N VAL A 67 17.74 -49.40 3.02
CA VAL A 67 16.47 -49.43 2.26
C VAL A 67 15.36 -48.74 3.06
N PHE A 68 15.18 -49.08 4.34
CA PHE A 68 14.19 -48.43 5.20
C PHE A 68 14.46 -46.94 5.39
N TYR A 69 15.73 -46.55 5.62
CA TYR A 69 16.12 -45.16 5.74
C TYR A 69 15.81 -44.37 4.46
N TRP A 70 16.10 -44.95 3.29
CA TRP A 70 15.81 -44.31 2.01
C TRP A 70 14.30 -44.20 1.76
N GLN A 71 13.53 -45.26 2.04
CA GLN A 71 12.07 -45.22 1.95
C GLN A 71 11.47 -44.13 2.85
N ASN A 72 11.92 -44.03 4.10
CA ASN A 72 11.47 -43.00 5.04
C ASN A 72 11.80 -41.58 4.53
N GLN A 73 12.98 -41.37 3.95
CA GLN A 73 13.34 -40.09 3.34
C GLN A 73 12.46 -39.75 2.12
N ILE A 74 12.07 -40.74 1.31
CA ILE A 74 11.13 -40.54 0.20
C ILE A 74 9.75 -40.16 0.75
N GLU A 75 9.27 -40.86 1.78
CA GLU A 75 7.97 -40.61 2.41
C GLU A 75 7.88 -39.21 3.02
N ILE A 76 8.89 -38.79 3.79
CA ILE A 76 8.98 -37.42 4.35
C ILE A 76 8.93 -36.38 3.23
N ASN A 77 9.69 -36.59 2.15
CA ASN A 77 9.71 -35.65 1.02
C ASN A 77 8.36 -35.61 0.29
N ASN A 78 7.67 -36.75 0.15
CA ASN A 78 6.35 -36.80 -0.46
C ASN A 78 5.31 -36.10 0.41
N LYS A 79 5.30 -36.38 1.72
CA LYS A 79 4.42 -35.71 2.68
C LYS A 79 4.62 -34.19 2.72
N ASN A 80 5.88 -33.73 2.66
CA ASN A 80 6.18 -32.30 2.58
C ASN A 80 5.67 -31.66 1.27
N LYS A 81 5.74 -32.39 0.14
CA LYS A 81 5.17 -31.94 -1.13
C LYS A 81 3.64 -31.87 -1.06
N GLU A 82 2.99 -32.87 -0.48
CA GLU A 82 1.54 -32.90 -0.28
C GLU A 82 1.08 -31.72 0.58
N ILE A 83 1.72 -31.48 1.73
CA ILE A 83 1.40 -30.34 2.60
C ILE A 83 1.58 -29.01 1.85
N LYS A 84 2.63 -28.90 1.03
CA LYS A 84 2.86 -27.70 0.22
C LYS A 84 1.74 -27.50 -0.81
N GLN A 85 1.33 -28.57 -1.50
CA GLN A 85 0.24 -28.54 -2.47
C GLN A 85 -1.11 -28.21 -1.82
N GLU A 86 -1.38 -28.75 -0.63
CA GLU A 86 -2.60 -28.43 0.13
C GLU A 86 -2.63 -26.96 0.54
N LYS A 87 -1.51 -26.40 1.01
CA LYS A 87 -1.40 -24.98 1.34
C LYS A 87 -1.63 -24.08 0.12
N GLU A 88 -0.97 -24.38 -0.99
CA GLU A 88 -1.15 -23.64 -2.25
C GLU A 88 -2.61 -23.70 -2.71
N LYS A 89 -3.27 -24.85 -2.55
CA LYS A 89 -4.71 -25.01 -2.87
C LYS A 89 -5.62 -24.22 -1.94
N GLN A 90 -5.32 -24.19 -0.63
CA GLN A 90 -6.08 -23.40 0.34
C GLN A 90 -5.93 -21.89 0.08
N GLU A 91 -4.72 -21.43 -0.21
CA GLU A 91 -4.44 -20.04 -0.56
C GLU A 91 -5.19 -19.62 -1.83
N GLN A 92 -5.19 -20.47 -2.86
CA GLN A 92 -5.97 -20.21 -4.07
C GLN A 92 -7.48 -20.13 -3.81
N LEU A 93 -8.03 -21.03 -2.99
CA LEU A 93 -9.45 -21.01 -2.63
C LEU A 93 -9.82 -19.73 -1.86
N TYR A 94 -8.96 -19.29 -0.94
CA TYR A 94 -9.15 -18.03 -0.22
C TYR A 94 -9.18 -16.83 -1.16
N LEU A 95 -8.19 -16.73 -2.06
CA LEU A 95 -8.11 -15.65 -3.04
C LEU A 95 -9.30 -15.65 -4.01
N GLU A 96 -9.76 -16.84 -4.42
CA GLU A 96 -10.94 -16.99 -5.27
C GLU A 96 -12.22 -16.54 -4.55
N GLN A 97 -12.41 -16.91 -3.29
CA GLN A 97 -13.56 -16.50 -2.49
C GLN A 97 -13.58 -14.98 -2.29
N ARG A 98 -12.45 -14.41 -1.87
CA ARG A 98 -12.28 -12.97 -1.72
C ARG A 98 -12.59 -12.23 -3.02
N GLU A 99 -12.00 -12.66 -4.14
CA GLU A 99 -12.25 -12.05 -5.45
C GLU A 99 -13.74 -12.14 -5.86
N ARG A 100 -14.44 -13.24 -5.53
CA ARG A 100 -15.88 -13.35 -5.77
C ARG A 100 -16.67 -12.32 -4.96
N GLU A 101 -16.36 -12.15 -3.68
CA GLU A 101 -17.01 -11.14 -2.82
C GLU A 101 -16.79 -9.73 -3.36
N HIS A 102 -15.54 -9.39 -3.68
CA HIS A 102 -15.20 -8.10 -4.26
C HIS A 102 -15.85 -7.87 -5.63
N ALA A 103 -15.90 -8.88 -6.49
CA ALA A 103 -16.52 -8.76 -7.82
C ALA A 103 -18.02 -8.44 -7.77
N VAL A 104 -18.73 -8.83 -6.70
CA VAL A 104 -20.17 -8.57 -6.54
C VAL A 104 -20.45 -7.11 -6.21
N VAL A 105 -19.52 -6.43 -5.54
CA VAL A 105 -19.69 -5.06 -5.04
C VAL A 105 -19.10 -4.01 -5.98
N ARG A 106 -18.42 -4.44 -7.05
CA ARG A 106 -17.83 -3.54 -8.03
C ARG A 106 -18.92 -2.85 -8.86
N PRO A 107 -18.87 -1.52 -8.97
CA PRO A 107 -19.86 -0.79 -9.74
C PRO A 107 -19.65 -0.95 -11.24
N LEU A 108 -20.76 -0.91 -11.96
CA LEU A 108 -20.79 -0.60 -13.37
C LEU A 108 -21.41 0.78 -13.52
N PHE A 109 -20.75 1.62 -14.29
CA PHE A 109 -21.24 2.94 -14.64
C PHE A 109 -21.65 2.89 -16.10
N LEU A 110 -22.88 3.30 -16.37
CA LEU A 110 -23.48 3.28 -17.70
C LEU A 110 -23.86 4.69 -18.10
N VAL A 111 -23.69 4.99 -19.38
CA VAL A 111 -24.08 6.30 -19.94
C VAL A 111 -25.38 6.13 -20.72
N GLU A 112 -26.39 6.88 -20.31
CA GLU A 112 -27.70 6.93 -20.95
C GLU A 112 -27.91 8.30 -21.61
N LEU A 113 -28.31 8.29 -22.88
CA LEU A 113 -28.69 9.50 -23.60
C LEU A 113 -30.12 9.91 -23.21
N GLN A 114 -30.30 11.14 -22.72
CA GLN A 114 -31.59 11.73 -22.36
C GLN A 114 -31.80 13.05 -23.10
N GLY A 115 -32.15 12.93 -24.38
CA GLY A 115 -32.32 14.08 -25.27
C GLY A 115 -30.98 14.74 -25.56
N LYS A 116 -30.82 16.02 -25.21
CA LYS A 116 -29.56 16.77 -25.39
C LYS A 116 -28.50 16.42 -24.33
N PHE A 117 -28.93 15.92 -23.17
CA PHE A 117 -28.02 15.60 -22.06
C PHE A 117 -27.76 14.10 -21.98
N SER A 118 -26.57 13.73 -21.52
CA SER A 118 -26.25 12.37 -21.12
C SER A 118 -26.16 12.27 -19.60
N VAL A 119 -26.46 11.07 -19.09
CA VAL A 119 -26.43 10.77 -17.66
C VAL A 119 -25.57 9.54 -17.42
N ILE A 120 -24.61 9.65 -16.50
CA ILE A 120 -23.92 8.50 -15.93
C ILE A 120 -24.76 7.96 -14.77
N ARG A 121 -25.21 6.71 -14.90
CA ARG A 121 -25.91 5.98 -13.85
C ARG A 121 -25.03 4.93 -13.21
N LEU A 122 -25.23 4.73 -11.91
CA LEU A 122 -24.61 3.66 -11.15
C LEU A 122 -25.45 2.38 -11.25
N PHE A 123 -24.80 1.27 -11.51
CA PHE A 123 -25.37 -0.06 -11.41
C PHE A 123 -24.49 -0.93 -10.50
N LEU A 124 -25.12 -1.52 -9.49
CA LEU A 124 -24.51 -2.47 -8.57
C LEU A 124 -25.33 -3.75 -8.56
N ARG A 125 -24.65 -4.90 -8.44
CA ARG A 125 -25.31 -6.20 -8.35
C ARG A 125 -25.99 -6.39 -6.99
N GLU A 126 -25.39 -5.88 -5.93
CA GLU A 126 -25.96 -5.85 -4.58
C GLU A 126 -26.33 -4.42 -4.15
N SER A 127 -27.24 -4.31 -3.17
CA SER A 127 -27.82 -3.04 -2.71
C SER A 127 -26.92 -2.23 -1.78
N ALA A 128 -25.63 -2.57 -1.66
CA ALA A 128 -24.70 -1.85 -0.80
C ALA A 128 -24.33 -0.48 -1.41
N PRO A 129 -24.29 0.61 -0.62
CA PRO A 129 -23.99 1.93 -1.15
C PRO A 129 -22.51 2.08 -1.52
N LEU A 130 -22.23 2.83 -2.59
CA LEU A 130 -20.91 3.40 -2.82
C LEU A 130 -20.74 4.65 -1.96
N THR A 131 -19.52 4.88 -1.50
CA THR A 131 -19.17 6.04 -0.69
C THR A 131 -18.12 6.90 -1.37
N ASN A 132 -18.06 8.17 -0.97
CA ASN A 132 -17.06 9.15 -1.40
C ASN A 132 -16.97 9.27 -2.93
N ILE A 133 -18.12 9.42 -3.58
CA ILE A 133 -18.22 9.61 -5.01
C ILE A 133 -17.85 11.05 -5.35
N THR A 134 -16.80 11.20 -6.16
CA THR A 134 -16.36 12.47 -6.72
C THR A 134 -16.25 12.34 -8.23
N VAL A 135 -16.74 13.35 -8.94
CA VAL A 135 -16.70 13.42 -10.40
C VAL A 135 -15.73 14.51 -10.80
N TYR A 136 -14.72 14.14 -11.58
CA TYR A 136 -13.79 15.06 -12.22
C TYR A 136 -14.17 15.16 -13.69
N TYR A 137 -14.51 16.33 -14.20
CA TYR A 137 -14.98 16.47 -15.57
C TYR A 137 -14.26 17.59 -16.31
N GLN A 138 -14.00 17.37 -17.60
CA GLN A 138 -13.33 18.29 -18.49
C GLN A 138 -14.26 18.57 -19.66
N ASN A 139 -14.55 19.85 -19.89
CA ASN A 139 -15.29 20.27 -21.08
C ASN A 139 -14.32 20.55 -22.23
N VAL A 140 -14.80 20.41 -23.47
CA VAL A 140 -14.02 20.64 -24.70
C VAL A 140 -13.38 22.04 -24.74
N GLU A 141 -14.02 23.03 -24.11
CA GLU A 141 -13.55 24.42 -24.05
C GLU A 141 -12.54 24.69 -22.91
N ASN A 142 -12.37 23.76 -21.97
CA ASN A 142 -11.56 23.94 -20.76
C ASN A 142 -10.42 22.91 -20.70
N GLU A 143 -9.19 23.37 -20.54
CA GLU A 143 -8.01 22.48 -20.46
C GLU A 143 -7.88 21.76 -19.11
N SER A 144 -8.58 22.20 -18.06
CA SER A 144 -8.47 21.64 -16.70
C SER A 144 -9.73 20.89 -16.26
N PHE A 145 -9.56 19.85 -15.45
CA PHE A 145 -10.69 19.16 -14.83
C PHE A 145 -11.35 20.03 -13.75
N GLN A 146 -12.67 20.00 -13.74
CA GLN A 146 -13.53 20.54 -12.69
C GLN A 146 -13.97 19.41 -11.76
N GLU A 147 -14.16 19.71 -10.49
CA GLU A 147 -14.51 18.70 -9.46
C GLU A 147 -15.94 18.92 -8.95
N GLU A 148 -16.71 17.84 -8.84
CA GLU A 148 -18.04 17.80 -8.25
C GLU A 148 -18.15 16.65 -7.25
N PHE A 149 -18.40 16.96 -5.98
CA PHE A 149 -18.62 15.96 -4.93
C PHE A 149 -20.09 15.55 -4.89
N VAL A 150 -20.35 14.25 -5.10
CA VAL A 150 -21.69 13.67 -5.14
C VAL A 150 -22.05 13.03 -3.79
N GLY A 151 -21.07 12.50 -3.06
CA GLY A 151 -21.29 11.85 -1.77
C GLY A 151 -21.51 10.34 -1.89
N ASN A 152 -22.66 9.84 -1.46
CA ASN A 152 -22.96 8.41 -1.46
C ASN A 152 -24.09 8.11 -2.46
N ALA A 153 -24.07 6.96 -3.11
CA ALA A 153 -25.11 6.56 -4.06
C ALA A 153 -25.38 5.05 -4.04
N VAL A 154 -26.58 4.68 -4.47
CA VAL A 154 -27.04 3.29 -4.63
C VAL A 154 -27.34 2.97 -6.11
N SER A 155 -27.54 1.68 -6.40
CA SER A 155 -27.87 1.22 -7.75
C SER A 155 -29.10 1.93 -8.31
N GLY A 156 -29.00 2.46 -9.54
CA GLY A 156 -30.03 3.24 -10.24
C GLY A 156 -29.84 4.76 -10.17
N ASP A 157 -29.05 5.26 -9.22
CA ASP A 157 -28.84 6.69 -9.03
C ASP A 157 -28.11 7.34 -10.21
N CYS A 158 -28.46 8.59 -10.47
CA CYS A 158 -27.78 9.46 -11.40
C CYS A 158 -26.56 10.07 -10.71
N ILE A 159 -25.36 9.76 -11.20
CA ILE A 159 -24.11 10.23 -10.61
C ILE A 159 -23.68 11.55 -11.24
N PHE A 160 -23.83 11.69 -12.55
CA PHE A 160 -23.40 12.90 -13.25
C PHE A 160 -24.26 13.12 -14.50
N ARG A 161 -24.69 14.37 -14.70
CA ARG A 161 -25.47 14.79 -15.88
C ARG A 161 -24.71 15.86 -16.64
N PHE A 162 -24.52 15.67 -17.94
CA PHE A 162 -23.71 16.55 -18.77
C PHE A 162 -24.29 16.76 -20.16
N ASP A 163 -23.89 17.84 -20.82
CA ASP A 163 -24.17 18.07 -22.24
C ASP A 163 -23.15 17.29 -23.08
N SER A 164 -23.63 16.38 -23.94
CA SER A 164 -22.77 15.46 -24.68
C SER A 164 -21.87 16.18 -25.69
N ASP A 165 -22.30 17.36 -26.14
CA ASP A 165 -21.55 18.18 -27.09
C ASP A 165 -20.45 18.99 -26.41
N LYS A 166 -20.49 19.12 -25.08
CA LYS A 166 -19.58 19.96 -24.30
C LYS A 166 -18.58 19.18 -23.48
N LEU A 167 -18.94 17.98 -23.03
CA LEU A 167 -18.07 17.19 -22.16
C LEU A 167 -17.03 16.42 -22.99
N GLU A 168 -15.75 16.64 -22.71
CA GLU A 168 -14.64 15.89 -23.31
C GLU A 168 -14.37 14.58 -22.55
N SER A 169 -14.29 14.65 -21.23
CA SER A 169 -13.94 13.52 -20.37
C SER A 169 -14.57 13.68 -18.99
N ALA A 170 -14.97 12.58 -18.37
CA ALA A 170 -15.29 12.54 -16.96
C ALA A 170 -14.62 11.34 -16.30
N ILE A 171 -14.10 11.53 -15.08
CA ILE A 171 -13.52 10.48 -14.26
C ILE A 171 -14.27 10.50 -12.94
N ILE A 172 -14.94 9.40 -12.63
CA ILE A 172 -15.62 9.19 -11.36
C ILE A 172 -14.73 8.35 -10.48
N GLU A 173 -14.49 8.85 -9.28
CA GLU A 173 -13.80 8.15 -8.23
C GLU A 173 -14.78 7.79 -7.11
N CYS A 174 -14.67 6.57 -6.59
CA CYS A 174 -15.51 6.11 -5.50
C CYS A 174 -14.86 4.97 -4.71
N ARG A 175 -15.47 4.63 -3.57
CA ARG A 175 -15.06 3.51 -2.73
C ARG A 175 -16.20 2.54 -2.49
N THR A 176 -15.90 1.25 -2.59
CA THR A 176 -16.83 0.18 -2.17
C THR A 176 -16.84 0.05 -0.65
N TYR A 177 -17.84 -0.64 -0.08
CA TYR A 177 -17.86 -0.93 1.35
C TYR A 177 -16.79 -1.93 1.80
N LEU A 178 -16.18 -2.66 0.86
CA LEU A 178 -14.99 -3.49 1.08
C LEU A 178 -13.68 -2.69 0.92
N GLU A 179 -13.79 -1.36 0.94
CA GLU A 179 -12.69 -0.40 0.86
C GLU A 179 -11.89 -0.40 -0.46
N GLU A 180 -12.34 -1.09 -1.51
CA GLU A 180 -11.73 -1.01 -2.85
C GLU A 180 -11.91 0.38 -3.44
N GLN A 181 -10.82 0.94 -3.95
CA GLN A 181 -10.82 2.21 -4.66
C GLN A 181 -11.07 1.97 -6.15
N ILE A 182 -12.14 2.57 -6.65
CA ILE A 182 -12.65 2.36 -8.01
C ILE A 182 -12.64 3.66 -8.79
N TYR A 183 -12.26 3.57 -10.06
CA TYR A 183 -12.36 4.64 -11.03
C TYR A 183 -13.23 4.21 -12.19
N PHE A 184 -13.97 5.18 -12.71
CA PHE A 184 -14.64 5.07 -13.99
C PHE A 184 -14.23 6.27 -14.85
N GLN A 185 -13.85 6.00 -16.09
CA GLN A 185 -13.53 7.02 -17.07
C GLN A 185 -14.55 6.95 -18.20
N TYR A 186 -15.24 8.07 -18.40
CA TYR A 186 -15.96 8.40 -19.61
C TYR A 186 -15.09 9.30 -20.48
N HIS A 187 -15.07 9.04 -21.78
CA HIS A 187 -14.54 9.96 -22.78
C HIS A 187 -15.54 10.11 -23.94
N VAL A 188 -15.44 11.25 -24.64
CA VAL A 188 -16.18 11.50 -25.89
C VAL A 188 -16.17 10.27 -26.79
N GLY A 189 -17.31 10.01 -27.43
CA GLY A 189 -17.54 8.82 -28.24
C GLY A 189 -18.01 7.61 -27.44
N ASN A 190 -18.54 7.81 -26.23
CA ASN A 190 -19.04 6.75 -25.36
C ASN A 190 -17.98 5.66 -25.08
N ASN A 191 -16.74 6.11 -24.86
CA ASN A 191 -15.63 5.26 -24.48
C ASN A 191 -15.58 5.19 -22.95
N LEU A 192 -15.81 4.00 -22.41
CA LEU A 192 -16.03 3.74 -21.00
C LEU A 192 -14.96 2.78 -20.48
N ILE A 193 -14.29 3.12 -19.40
CA ILE A 193 -13.25 2.28 -18.81
C ILE A 193 -13.39 2.27 -17.30
N HIS A 194 -13.35 1.08 -16.68
CA HIS A 194 -13.41 0.92 -15.24
C HIS A 194 -12.11 0.35 -14.72
N TYR A 195 -11.58 1.01 -13.70
CA TYR A 195 -10.32 0.67 -13.06
C TYR A 195 -10.52 0.40 -11.57
N ARG A 196 -9.65 -0.44 -11.01
CA ARG A 196 -9.49 -0.56 -9.56
C ARG A 196 -8.03 -0.49 -9.15
N VAL A 197 -7.77 0.00 -7.95
CA VAL A 197 -6.47 -0.12 -7.31
C VAL A 197 -6.36 -1.52 -6.68
N VAL A 198 -5.25 -2.20 -6.94
CA VAL A 198 -4.99 -3.58 -6.49
C VAL A 198 -3.91 -3.59 -5.43
N ASP A 199 -4.15 -4.32 -4.35
CA ASP A 199 -3.18 -4.58 -3.30
C ASP A 199 -2.15 -5.64 -3.73
N GLY A 200 -0.93 -5.54 -3.18
CA GLY A 200 0.20 -6.39 -3.58
C GLY A 200 -0.03 -7.90 -3.39
N GLU A 201 -0.85 -8.31 -2.42
CA GLU A 201 -1.19 -9.72 -2.18
C GLU A 201 -2.03 -10.31 -3.34
N ASP A 202 -2.95 -9.52 -3.88
CA ASP A 202 -3.87 -9.95 -4.94
C ASP A 202 -3.22 -9.91 -6.33
N LEU A 203 -2.12 -9.17 -6.50
CA LEU A 203 -1.43 -9.02 -7.79
C LEU A 203 -1.02 -10.37 -8.39
N SER A 204 -0.49 -11.27 -7.57
CA SER A 204 -0.04 -12.59 -8.00
C SER A 204 -1.19 -13.43 -8.57
N TYR A 205 -2.35 -13.35 -7.93
CA TYR A 205 -3.58 -14.02 -8.34
C TYR A 205 -4.18 -13.39 -9.60
N ILE A 206 -4.28 -12.06 -9.63
CA ILE A 206 -4.89 -11.30 -10.73
C ILE A 206 -4.07 -11.44 -12.02
N SER A 207 -2.75 -11.29 -11.92
CA SER A 207 -1.85 -11.37 -13.08
C SER A 207 -1.55 -12.81 -13.50
N GLY A 208 -1.34 -13.72 -12.54
CA GLY A 208 -0.94 -15.10 -12.80
C GLY A 208 -2.12 -16.03 -13.11
N VAL A 209 -3.19 -15.95 -12.33
CA VAL A 209 -4.35 -16.87 -12.43
C VAL A 209 -5.44 -16.29 -13.32
N LEU A 210 -5.92 -15.09 -13.00
CA LEU A 210 -7.03 -14.47 -13.73
C LEU A 210 -6.60 -13.81 -15.05
N LYS A 211 -5.29 -13.60 -15.25
CA LYS A 211 -4.69 -12.98 -16.44
C LYS A 211 -5.36 -11.66 -16.83
N ARG A 212 -5.77 -10.87 -15.85
CA ARG A 212 -6.47 -9.60 -16.11
C ARG A 212 -5.51 -8.52 -16.60
N ARG A 213 -6.06 -7.52 -17.29
CA ARG A 213 -5.31 -6.39 -17.82
C ARG A 213 -4.87 -5.48 -16.68
N ILE A 214 -3.56 -5.35 -16.51
CA ILE A 214 -2.93 -4.42 -15.58
C ILE A 214 -2.43 -3.21 -16.37
N LEU A 215 -2.89 -2.02 -16.01
CA LEU A 215 -2.55 -0.77 -16.68
C LEU A 215 -1.04 -0.48 -16.63
N ASN A 216 -0.40 -0.76 -15.50
CA ASN A 216 1.05 -0.59 -15.30
C ASN A 216 1.90 -1.41 -16.29
N ASN A 217 1.36 -2.50 -16.84
CA ASN A 217 2.05 -3.32 -17.83
C ASN A 217 1.81 -2.84 -19.27
N ILE A 218 0.79 -2.00 -19.48
CA ILE A 218 0.37 -1.52 -20.79
C ILE A 218 1.04 -0.17 -21.11
N VAL A 219 1.25 0.66 -20.09
CA VAL A 219 1.88 1.98 -20.23
C VAL A 219 3.17 1.99 -19.42
N GLU A 220 4.29 2.41 -20.03
CA GLU A 220 5.56 2.62 -19.34
C GLU A 220 5.41 3.80 -18.35
N ASN A 221 4.96 3.52 -17.14
CA ASN A 221 4.80 4.57 -16.13
C ASN A 221 5.11 4.09 -14.70
N SER A 222 5.67 4.98 -13.89
CA SER A 222 6.12 4.73 -12.52
C SER A 222 5.01 4.93 -11.49
N LEU A 223 3.81 4.42 -11.78
CA LEU A 223 2.70 4.47 -10.84
C LEU A 223 3.06 3.67 -9.59
N ASN A 224 2.96 4.30 -8.42
CA ASN A 224 3.21 3.67 -7.12
C ASN A 224 2.16 2.61 -6.74
N HIS A 225 1.08 2.50 -7.51
CA HIS A 225 -0.04 1.59 -7.27
C HIS A 225 -0.27 0.74 -8.51
N VAL A 226 -0.65 -0.52 -8.30
CA VAL A 226 -1.06 -1.40 -9.38
C VAL A 226 -2.52 -1.11 -9.70
N ILE A 227 -2.81 -0.83 -10.97
CA ILE A 227 -4.16 -0.54 -11.43
C ILE A 227 -4.61 -1.64 -12.39
N GLU A 228 -5.74 -2.28 -12.08
CA GLU A 228 -6.39 -3.26 -12.95
C GLU A 228 -7.54 -2.61 -13.72
N ILE A 229 -7.65 -2.95 -15.00
CA ILE A 229 -8.81 -2.66 -15.85
C ILE A 229 -9.76 -3.85 -15.76
N TYR A 230 -10.88 -3.71 -15.06
CA TYR A 230 -11.85 -4.80 -14.89
C TYR A 230 -13.03 -4.74 -15.86
N HIS A 231 -13.29 -3.57 -16.46
CA HIS A 231 -14.27 -3.42 -17.53
C HIS A 231 -13.82 -2.35 -18.52
N ILE A 232 -14.08 -2.60 -19.81
CA ILE A 232 -13.73 -1.67 -20.89
C ILE A 232 -14.75 -1.80 -22.02
N GLN A 233 -15.23 -0.67 -22.48
CA GLN A 233 -16.11 -0.54 -23.63
C GLN A 233 -15.63 0.64 -24.47
N LEU A 234 -14.91 0.34 -25.56
CA LEU A 234 -14.45 1.33 -26.51
C LEU A 234 -15.20 1.19 -27.82
N GLN A 235 -15.64 2.31 -28.40
CA GLN A 235 -16.20 2.30 -29.74
C GLN A 235 -15.12 2.16 -30.82
N HIS A 236 -13.88 2.57 -30.52
CA HIS A 236 -12.73 2.45 -31.43
C HIS A 236 -11.49 1.92 -30.70
N SER A 237 -11.08 0.69 -31.00
CA SER A 237 -9.99 -0.01 -30.31
C SER A 237 -8.57 0.45 -30.70
N LEU A 238 -8.41 1.24 -31.77
CA LEU A 238 -7.10 1.60 -32.31
C LEU A 238 -6.31 2.60 -31.46
N HIS A 239 -6.92 3.18 -30.41
CA HIS A 239 -6.35 4.28 -29.63
C HIS A 239 -6.49 4.09 -28.11
N GLU A 240 -6.53 2.85 -27.61
CA GLU A 240 -6.68 2.55 -26.16
C GLU A 240 -5.64 3.29 -25.30
N SER A 241 -4.41 3.41 -25.82
CA SER A 241 -3.29 4.10 -25.17
C SER A 241 -3.56 5.59 -24.89
N ILE A 242 -4.36 6.27 -25.72
CA ILE A 242 -4.72 7.68 -25.50
C ILE A 242 -5.59 7.80 -24.24
N PHE A 243 -6.58 6.93 -24.10
CA PHE A 243 -7.47 6.94 -22.94
C PHE A 243 -6.74 6.55 -21.66
N PHE A 244 -5.85 5.55 -21.75
CA PHE A 244 -4.98 5.14 -20.65
C PHE A 244 -4.02 6.24 -20.24
N ASN A 245 -3.34 6.89 -21.18
CA ASN A 245 -2.45 8.01 -20.88
C ASN A 245 -3.22 9.17 -20.24
N LYS A 246 -4.41 9.51 -20.75
CA LYS A 246 -5.25 10.56 -20.15
C LYS A 246 -5.68 10.19 -18.72
N PHE A 247 -6.00 8.94 -18.46
CA PHE A 247 -6.26 8.46 -17.10
C PHE A 247 -5.01 8.50 -16.23
N ILE A 248 -3.83 8.18 -16.75
CA ILE A 248 -2.58 8.22 -15.99
C ILE A 248 -2.13 9.66 -15.74
N ASP A 249 -2.34 10.57 -16.68
CA ASP A 249 -2.08 12.00 -16.52
C ASP A 249 -3.02 12.58 -15.46
N PHE A 250 -4.31 12.20 -15.50
CA PHE A 250 -5.21 12.47 -14.38
C PHE A 250 -4.68 11.85 -13.09
N PHE A 251 -4.36 10.56 -13.08
CA PHE A 251 -3.95 9.86 -11.86
C PHE A 251 -2.61 10.39 -11.32
N SER A 252 -1.72 10.91 -12.16
CA SER A 252 -0.41 11.41 -11.76
C SER A 252 -0.49 12.89 -11.37
N ASN A 253 -1.20 13.72 -12.13
CA ASN A 253 -1.30 15.16 -11.90
C ASN A 253 -2.44 15.50 -10.94
N HIS A 254 -3.61 14.90 -11.16
CA HIS A 254 -4.78 15.00 -10.26
C HIS A 254 -4.76 13.93 -9.14
N LYS A 255 -3.84 12.94 -9.13
CA LYS A 255 -3.44 12.26 -7.87
C LYS A 255 -2.11 12.54 -7.21
N GLN A 256 -1.22 13.31 -7.80
CA GLN A 256 -0.41 14.15 -6.91
C GLN A 256 -1.32 15.05 -6.06
N TYR A 257 -2.54 15.37 -6.54
CA TYR A 257 -3.65 15.95 -5.78
C TYR A 257 -4.30 15.05 -4.70
N TRP A 258 -4.05 13.74 -4.64
CA TRP A 258 -4.40 12.95 -3.44
C TRP A 258 -3.43 13.24 -2.29
N ARG A 259 -2.31 13.91 -2.58
CA ARG A 259 -1.57 14.69 -1.61
C ARG A 259 -1.98 16.17 -1.56
N THR A 260 -2.82 16.69 -2.48
CA THR A 260 -2.97 18.15 -2.69
C THR A 260 -4.30 18.80 -3.19
N ALA A 261 -5.52 18.23 -3.23
CA ALA A 261 -6.87 18.90 -3.08
C ALA A 261 -8.01 17.88 -3.41
N GLY A 262 -9.29 18.05 -3.06
CA GLY A 262 -10.04 19.20 -2.56
C GLY A 262 -11.38 18.76 -1.96
N GLU A 263 -11.39 18.12 -0.79
CA GLU A 263 -12.65 18.04 -0.01
C GLU A 263 -13.16 19.47 0.22
N ASN A 264 -14.45 19.70 -0.08
CA ASN A 264 -15.21 20.92 0.16
C ASN A 264 -14.68 21.65 1.41
N LYS A 265 -14.12 22.85 1.25
CA LYS A 265 -13.47 23.61 2.32
C LYS A 265 -14.40 23.74 3.53
N LEU A 266 -15.69 23.97 3.30
CA LEU A 266 -16.71 24.03 4.34
C LEU A 266 -16.94 22.68 5.03
N LEU A 267 -16.82 21.56 4.30
CA LEU A 267 -16.92 20.21 4.85
C LEU A 267 -15.69 19.87 5.71
N LYS A 268 -14.48 20.11 5.21
CA LYS A 268 -13.23 19.98 5.97
C LYS A 268 -13.24 20.83 7.23
N LEU A 269 -13.70 22.07 7.11
CA LEU A 269 -13.89 22.98 8.24
C LEU A 269 -14.94 22.44 9.21
N SER A 270 -16.06 21.90 8.73
CA SER A 270 -17.10 21.32 9.59
C SER A 270 -16.62 20.06 10.32
N VAL A 271 -15.84 19.21 9.66
CA VAL A 271 -15.22 18.00 10.24
C VAL A 271 -14.18 18.41 11.27
N LEU A 272 -13.27 19.33 10.94
CA LEU A 272 -12.24 19.82 11.85
C LEU A 272 -12.81 20.52 13.08
N LEU A 273 -13.85 21.37 12.90
CA LEU A 273 -14.55 22.01 14.01
C LEU A 273 -15.40 21.01 14.82
N GLY A 274 -15.74 19.86 14.24
CA GLY A 274 -16.46 18.76 14.85
C GLY A 274 -15.57 17.72 15.54
N GLU A 275 -14.24 17.73 15.33
CA GLU A 275 -13.33 16.76 15.93
C GLU A 275 -13.30 16.88 17.46
N ASP A 276 -13.48 15.76 18.16
CA ASP A 276 -13.39 15.68 19.63
C ASP A 276 -11.95 15.76 20.16
N ASN A 277 -10.99 15.48 19.29
CA ASN A 277 -9.56 15.58 19.55
C ASN A 277 -9.08 16.97 19.08
N ILE A 278 -8.79 17.87 20.02
CA ILE A 278 -8.45 19.26 19.68
C ILE A 278 -7.01 19.37 19.18
N GLU A 279 -6.15 18.45 19.60
CA GLU A 279 -4.77 18.31 19.14
C GLU A 279 -4.75 17.99 17.64
N ALA A 280 -5.63 17.07 17.22
CA ALA A 280 -5.85 16.74 15.83
C ALA A 280 -6.46 17.93 15.06
N ALA A 281 -7.43 18.64 15.65
CA ALA A 281 -8.00 19.84 15.03
C ALA A 281 -6.96 20.96 14.81
N LEU A 282 -6.10 21.25 15.81
CA LEU A 282 -5.03 22.23 15.69
C LEU A 282 -3.99 21.80 14.65
N SER A 283 -3.56 20.54 14.64
CA SER A 283 -2.63 20.03 13.63
C SER A 283 -3.22 20.09 12.22
N ARG A 284 -4.42 19.53 12.02
CA ARG A 284 -5.10 19.48 10.72
C ARG A 284 -5.47 20.87 10.20
N SER A 285 -5.58 21.88 11.07
CA SER A 285 -5.90 23.26 10.70
C SER A 285 -4.82 23.88 9.80
N ILE A 286 -3.55 23.55 10.03
CA ILE A 286 -2.42 23.98 9.21
C ILE A 286 -2.50 23.37 7.81
N GLY A 287 -2.85 22.07 7.73
CA GLY A 287 -2.96 21.31 6.49
C GLY A 287 -4.13 21.72 5.58
N LEU A 288 -5.02 22.60 6.03
CA LEU A 288 -6.13 23.14 5.21
C LEU A 288 -5.69 24.20 4.21
N ASP A 289 -4.67 25.00 4.54
CA ASP A 289 -4.25 26.17 3.75
C ASP A 289 -2.91 25.97 3.02
N SER A 290 -2.17 24.96 3.44
CA SER A 290 -0.96 24.33 2.89
C SER A 290 -0.89 24.12 1.35
N LYS A 291 -2.00 24.28 0.63
CA LYS A 291 -2.20 23.82 -0.76
C LYS A 291 -2.64 24.91 -1.74
N GLN A 292 -2.73 26.17 -1.30
CA GLN A 292 -3.17 27.27 -2.14
C GLN A 292 -1.99 28.11 -2.64
N ASP A 293 -2.24 28.82 -3.74
CA ASP A 293 -1.38 29.89 -4.23
C ASP A 293 -1.23 30.94 -3.11
N TYR A 294 -0.11 30.90 -2.40
CA TYR A 294 0.17 31.74 -1.22
C TYR A 294 0.08 33.24 -1.53
N ASP A 295 0.02 33.61 -2.80
CA ASP A 295 -0.21 34.96 -3.30
C ASP A 295 -1.56 35.58 -2.84
N GLN A 296 -2.56 34.79 -2.39
CA GLN A 296 -3.92 35.29 -2.11
C GLN A 296 -4.45 35.13 -0.66
N THR A 297 -3.77 34.41 0.24
CA THR A 297 -4.25 34.13 1.63
C THR A 297 -3.29 34.38 2.82
N PRO A 298 -2.23 35.23 2.77
CA PRO A 298 -1.33 35.42 3.91
C PRO A 298 -2.02 35.83 5.21
N GLU A 299 -3.06 36.66 5.14
CA GLU A 299 -3.75 37.20 6.33
C GLU A 299 -4.44 36.12 7.16
N ILE A 300 -5.13 35.17 6.51
CA ILE A 300 -5.86 34.11 7.23
C ILE A 300 -4.88 33.10 7.83
N LEU A 301 -3.76 32.83 7.14
CA LEU A 301 -2.67 32.01 7.66
C LEU A 301 -2.01 32.68 8.88
N ILE A 302 -1.77 33.99 8.83
CA ILE A 302 -1.24 34.75 9.97
C ILE A 302 -2.20 34.64 11.15
N ASP A 303 -3.50 34.86 10.95
CA ASP A 303 -4.50 34.73 12.00
C ASP A 303 -4.56 33.31 12.59
N LEU A 304 -4.44 32.28 11.75
CA LEU A 304 -4.38 30.89 12.19
C LEU A 304 -3.16 30.64 13.09
N LEU A 305 -1.98 31.11 12.66
CA LEU A 305 -0.75 31.00 13.43
C LEU A 305 -0.85 31.77 14.75
N MET A 306 -1.49 32.94 14.77
CA MET A 306 -1.74 33.70 16.01
C MET A 306 -2.64 32.92 16.99
N VAL A 307 -3.70 32.28 16.50
CA VAL A 307 -4.59 31.44 17.33
C VAL A 307 -3.83 30.24 17.89
N ILE A 308 -3.06 29.54 17.05
CA ILE A 308 -2.24 28.40 17.50
C ILE A 308 -1.23 28.85 18.56
N ASN A 309 -0.52 29.95 18.29
CA ASN A 309 0.53 30.44 19.19
C ASN A 309 -0.03 30.89 20.54
N LYS A 310 -1.22 31.52 20.56
CA LYS A 310 -1.94 31.85 21.79
C LYS A 310 -2.12 30.64 22.71
N TYR A 311 -2.50 29.48 22.16
CA TYR A 311 -2.74 28.26 22.94
C TYR A 311 -1.47 27.50 23.30
N LEU A 312 -0.40 27.64 22.52
CA LEU A 312 0.90 27.06 22.85
C LEU A 312 1.67 27.86 23.91
N LYS A 313 1.48 29.19 23.96
CA LYS A 313 2.15 30.09 24.92
C LYS A 313 1.69 29.90 26.37
N ASP A 314 0.51 29.35 26.58
CA ASP A 314 -0.12 29.27 27.89
C ASP A 314 -0.39 27.81 28.29
N ASP A 315 0.36 27.37 29.30
CA ASP A 315 0.35 26.06 29.93
C ASP A 315 -1.01 25.66 30.51
N TRP A 316 -1.89 26.64 30.72
CA TRP A 316 -3.28 26.38 31.10
C TRP A 316 -4.05 25.64 30.00
N TYR A 317 -3.79 25.94 28.72
CA TYR A 317 -4.53 25.34 27.61
C TYR A 317 -3.88 24.07 27.08
N THR A 318 -2.54 24.06 26.92
CA THR A 318 -1.83 22.94 26.31
C THR A 318 -0.62 22.49 27.12
N ASN A 319 -0.36 21.19 27.10
CA ASN A 319 0.87 20.58 27.54
C ASN A 319 1.73 20.22 26.32
N CYS A 320 2.97 20.73 26.29
CA CYS A 320 3.88 20.59 25.15
C CYS A 320 5.13 19.81 25.56
N GLU A 321 5.37 18.68 24.89
CA GLU A 321 6.55 17.84 25.09
C GLU A 321 7.70 18.25 24.16
N GLY A 322 8.93 17.87 24.50
CA GLY A 322 10.08 18.06 23.62
C GLY A 322 10.03 17.09 22.43
N ALA A 323 10.50 17.52 21.25
CA ALA A 323 10.52 16.75 20.01
C ALA A 323 11.93 16.24 19.65
N PRO A 324 12.44 15.17 20.28
CA PRO A 324 13.80 14.66 20.01
C PRO A 324 13.90 13.80 18.74
N LYS A 325 12.80 13.23 18.22
CA LYS A 325 12.85 12.20 17.16
C LYS A 325 12.77 12.74 15.74
N GLU A 326 12.29 13.97 15.56
CA GLU A 326 11.94 14.56 14.26
C GLU A 326 12.86 15.72 13.88
N ARG A 327 14.00 15.88 14.58
CA ARG A 327 14.94 16.99 14.32
C ARG A 327 15.35 17.05 12.85
N GLU A 328 15.82 15.94 12.30
CA GLU A 328 16.22 15.84 10.88
C GLU A 328 15.05 16.17 9.94
N TYR A 329 13.83 15.77 10.30
CA TYR A 329 12.62 16.09 9.55
C TYR A 329 12.33 17.60 9.59
N PHE A 330 12.42 18.25 10.75
CA PHE A 330 12.19 19.69 10.86
C PHE A 330 13.25 20.50 10.11
N ILE A 331 14.53 20.12 10.23
CA ILE A 331 15.64 20.74 9.50
C ILE A 331 15.41 20.61 7.99
N GLY A 332 15.02 19.42 7.51
CA GLY A 332 14.74 19.17 6.10
C GLY A 332 13.69 20.10 5.50
N ASN A 333 12.69 20.51 6.29
CA ASN A 333 11.61 21.41 5.87
C ASN A 333 12.01 22.91 5.84
N ILE A 334 13.19 23.27 6.35
CA ILE A 334 13.68 24.67 6.40
C ILE A 334 14.82 24.92 5.41
N ARG A 335 15.40 23.89 4.78
CA ARG A 335 16.61 24.02 3.93
C ARG A 335 16.52 25.08 2.83
N ASN A 336 15.35 25.29 2.22
CA ASN A 336 15.17 26.30 1.17
C ASN A 336 15.08 27.75 1.70
N TYR A 337 15.12 27.93 3.03
CA TYR A 337 14.94 29.22 3.73
C TYR A 337 16.20 29.67 4.47
N GLN A 338 17.37 29.07 4.19
CA GLN A 338 18.65 29.34 4.86
C GLN A 338 19.00 30.84 4.94
N GLU A 339 18.67 31.61 3.92
CA GLU A 339 18.97 33.05 3.84
C GLU A 339 17.88 33.96 4.46
N THR A 340 16.93 33.39 5.20
CA THR A 340 15.80 34.13 5.80
C THR A 340 15.83 34.09 7.32
N GLU A 341 14.99 34.90 7.97
CA GLU A 341 14.80 34.90 9.43
C GLU A 341 14.38 33.52 9.97
N ILE A 342 13.81 32.65 9.12
CA ILE A 342 13.42 31.27 9.44
C ILE A 342 14.60 30.30 9.27
N GLY A 343 15.56 30.60 8.40
CA GLY A 343 16.73 29.77 8.12
C GLY A 343 17.59 29.47 9.35
N LYS A 344 17.66 30.42 10.30
CA LYS A 344 18.39 30.26 11.57
C LYS A 344 17.94 29.05 12.39
N TYR A 345 16.71 28.57 12.18
CA TYR A 345 16.17 27.42 12.92
C TYR A 345 16.74 26.08 12.48
N ILE A 346 17.47 26.00 11.36
CA ILE A 346 18.23 24.80 10.99
C ILE A 346 19.25 24.49 12.09
N GLU A 347 20.13 25.45 12.40
CA GLU A 347 21.17 25.29 13.41
C GLU A 347 20.58 25.15 14.82
N ARG A 348 19.51 25.89 15.13
CA ARG A 348 18.84 25.80 16.44
C ARG A 348 18.18 24.44 16.65
N PHE A 349 17.52 23.87 15.64
CA PHE A 349 16.92 22.53 15.77
C PHE A 349 17.96 21.41 15.87
N GLU A 350 19.15 21.61 15.32
CA GLU A 350 20.29 20.70 15.51
C GLU A 350 20.83 20.79 16.94
N SER A 351 21.06 22.00 17.43
CA SER A 351 21.82 22.26 18.66
C SER A 351 20.98 22.35 19.94
N GLU A 352 19.72 22.75 19.85
CA GLU A 352 18.84 23.01 21.00
C GLU A 352 17.70 21.98 21.10
N PRO A 353 17.15 21.74 22.31
CA PRO A 353 15.92 20.98 22.45
C PRO A 353 14.72 21.68 21.80
N ILE A 354 14.00 20.97 20.95
CA ILE A 354 12.80 21.50 20.29
C ILE A 354 11.62 21.34 21.25
N ASN A 355 11.44 22.32 22.12
CA ASN A 355 10.43 22.37 23.17
C ASN A 355 9.40 23.49 22.90
N ARG A 356 8.47 23.72 23.84
CA ARG A 356 7.44 24.77 23.73
C ARG A 356 8.02 26.12 23.35
N GLU A 357 9.05 26.56 24.08
CA GLU A 357 9.65 27.88 23.88
C GLU A 357 10.24 28.02 22.47
N MET A 358 10.97 26.98 22.01
CA MET A 358 11.54 26.93 20.67
C MET A 358 10.47 27.05 19.58
N ILE A 359 9.39 26.28 19.69
CA ILE A 359 8.31 26.27 18.67
C ILE A 359 7.48 27.55 18.72
N VAL A 360 7.24 28.12 19.90
CA VAL A 360 6.56 29.42 20.05
C VAL A 360 7.37 30.53 19.38
N GLN A 361 8.69 30.58 19.61
CA GLN A 361 9.58 31.53 18.95
C GLN A 361 9.60 31.33 17.44
N TYR A 362 9.63 30.07 16.99
CA TYR A 362 9.54 29.72 15.57
C TYR A 362 8.26 30.26 14.92
N ILE A 363 7.11 30.10 15.58
CA ILE A 363 5.82 30.62 15.08
C ILE A 363 5.81 32.15 15.05
N ASP A 364 6.33 32.83 16.09
CA ASP A 364 6.42 34.29 16.13
C ASP A 364 7.29 34.82 14.96
N ASP A 365 8.46 34.22 14.73
CA ASP A 365 9.33 34.60 13.61
C ASP A 365 8.69 34.28 12.26
N LEU A 366 7.93 33.17 12.15
CA LEU A 366 7.21 32.80 10.94
C LEU A 366 6.09 33.77 10.60
N ILE A 367 5.36 34.27 11.60
CA ILE A 367 4.36 35.33 11.43
C ILE A 367 5.02 36.60 10.89
N ILE A 368 6.14 37.03 11.48
CA ILE A 368 6.89 38.21 11.02
C ILE A 368 7.36 38.02 9.57
N TYR A 369 7.87 36.82 9.25
CA TYR A 369 8.30 36.49 7.90
C TYR A 369 7.16 36.58 6.88
N LEU A 370 5.99 36.02 7.20
CA LEU A 370 4.78 36.07 6.36
C LEU A 370 4.22 37.48 6.19
N GLN A 371 4.34 38.33 7.21
CA GLN A 371 3.96 39.75 7.12
C GLN A 371 4.87 40.54 6.18
N LYS A 372 6.17 40.17 6.10
CA LYS A 372 7.16 40.81 5.23
C LYS A 372 7.16 40.26 3.81
N ASN A 373 6.86 38.97 3.64
CA ASN A 373 6.96 38.25 2.37
C ASN A 373 5.61 37.63 2.02
N ILE A 374 5.07 38.04 0.87
CA ILE A 374 3.74 37.60 0.40
C ILE A 374 3.77 36.15 -0.10
N LYS A 375 4.95 35.60 -0.41
CA LYS A 375 5.12 34.26 -0.97
C LYS A 375 5.81 33.31 -0.01
N MET A 376 5.19 32.16 0.23
CA MET A 376 5.75 31.08 1.02
C MET A 376 5.44 29.73 0.35
N VAL A 377 6.13 28.67 0.74
CA VAL A 377 5.86 27.27 0.36
C VAL A 377 5.49 26.51 1.63
N ASP A 378 4.73 25.43 1.54
CA ASP A 378 4.17 24.69 2.69
C ASP A 378 5.19 24.13 3.71
N PHE A 379 6.46 23.99 3.31
CA PHE A 379 7.45 23.27 4.12
C PHE A 379 7.66 23.84 5.54
N PRO A 380 7.80 25.15 5.79
CA PRO A 380 7.97 25.64 7.17
C PRO A 380 6.68 25.53 8.01
N LEU A 381 5.49 25.53 7.40
CA LEU A 381 4.23 25.26 8.12
C LEU A 381 4.14 23.80 8.59
N ARG A 382 4.73 22.87 7.81
CA ARG A 382 4.76 21.45 8.14
C ARG A 382 5.48 21.14 9.45
N VAL A 383 6.44 21.97 9.86
CA VAL A 383 7.11 21.87 11.17
C VAL A 383 6.08 22.04 12.30
N ILE A 384 5.22 23.05 12.20
CA ILE A 384 4.19 23.35 13.20
C ILE A 384 3.13 22.24 13.23
N GLU A 385 2.67 21.80 12.07
CA GLU A 385 1.68 20.70 11.98
C GLU A 385 2.16 19.44 12.69
N VAL A 386 3.41 19.03 12.44
CA VAL A 386 3.97 17.80 13.01
C VAL A 386 4.24 17.95 14.50
N TYR A 387 4.68 19.13 14.95
CA TYR A 387 4.83 19.41 16.39
C TYR A 387 3.49 19.32 17.12
N LEU A 388 2.45 19.99 16.60
CA LEU A 388 1.09 19.94 17.15
C LEU A 388 0.56 18.50 17.23
N LYS A 389 0.78 17.71 16.17
CA LYS A 389 0.28 16.32 16.09
C LYS A 389 0.91 15.38 17.12
N ARG A 390 2.19 15.55 17.40
CA ARG A 390 3.00 14.55 18.12
C ARG A 390 3.36 14.96 19.54
N TYR A 391 3.39 16.27 19.81
CA TYR A 391 4.00 16.81 21.02
C TYR A 391 3.08 17.73 21.81
N VAL A 392 1.87 18.00 21.32
CA VAL A 392 0.92 18.89 22.00
C VAL A 392 -0.30 18.09 22.42
N THR A 393 -0.71 18.29 23.67
CA THR A 393 -1.90 17.69 24.30
C THR A 393 -2.65 18.77 25.07
N ILE A 394 -3.93 18.56 25.39
CA ILE A 394 -4.61 19.42 26.36
C ILE A 394 -3.84 19.41 27.70
N SER A 395 -3.76 20.58 28.33
CA SER A 395 -3.02 20.71 29.59
C SER A 395 -3.48 19.70 30.64
N LYS A 396 -2.51 18.99 31.23
CA LYS A 396 -2.75 18.03 32.31
C LYS A 396 -3.33 18.70 33.56
N ALA A 397 -3.14 20.02 33.72
CA ALA A 397 -3.67 20.79 34.85
C ALA A 397 -5.21 20.85 34.89
N ILE A 398 -5.88 20.64 33.76
CA ILE A 398 -7.36 20.71 33.66
C ILE A 398 -8.00 19.35 33.38
N ILE A 399 -7.23 18.29 33.11
CA ILE A 399 -7.76 16.96 32.75
C ILE A 399 -8.66 16.38 33.85
N GLU A 400 -8.44 16.73 35.11
CA GLU A 400 -9.27 16.30 36.25
C GLU A 400 -10.58 17.11 36.40
N HIS A 401 -10.79 18.13 35.57
CA HIS A 401 -11.97 18.99 35.57
C HIS A 401 -12.69 18.92 34.21
N PRO A 402 -13.58 17.94 33.99
CA PRO A 402 -14.21 17.69 32.68
C PRO A 402 -14.95 18.91 32.10
N ASN A 403 -15.51 19.76 32.96
CA ASN A 403 -16.19 20.99 32.57
C ASN A 403 -15.20 22.03 32.02
N GLU A 404 -13.99 22.11 32.58
CA GLU A 404 -12.93 23.02 32.14
C GLU A 404 -12.29 22.53 30.83
N VAL A 405 -12.05 21.22 30.70
CA VAL A 405 -11.63 20.61 29.42
C VAL A 405 -12.63 20.93 28.31
N LYS A 406 -13.93 20.77 28.58
CA LYS A 406 -14.99 21.09 27.61
C LYS A 406 -15.01 22.59 27.28
N HIS A 407 -14.80 23.46 28.26
CA HIS A 407 -14.73 24.91 28.07
C HIS A 407 -13.54 25.30 27.17
N VAL A 408 -12.34 24.80 27.47
CA VAL A 408 -11.12 25.04 26.69
C VAL A 408 -11.25 24.53 25.26
N LYS A 409 -11.73 23.30 25.06
CA LYS A 409 -12.01 22.76 23.71
C LYS A 409 -12.99 23.65 22.93
N THR A 410 -14.02 24.15 23.60
CA THR A 410 -15.01 25.03 22.97
C THR A 410 -14.41 26.39 22.60
N GLN A 411 -13.55 26.94 23.46
CA GLN A 411 -12.86 28.20 23.22
C GLN A 411 -11.91 28.11 22.02
N ILE A 412 -11.10 27.03 21.95
CA ILE A 412 -10.21 26.77 20.80
C ILE A 412 -11.02 26.65 19.51
N ARG A 413 -12.10 25.85 19.50
CA ARG A 413 -12.97 25.70 18.32
C ARG A 413 -13.60 27.01 17.88
N ASN A 414 -14.03 27.85 18.81
CA ASN A 414 -14.63 29.15 18.49
C ASN A 414 -13.60 30.11 17.87
N ASP A 415 -12.37 30.11 18.36
CA ASP A 415 -11.32 30.96 17.79
C ASP A 415 -10.87 30.44 16.42
N LEU A 416 -10.74 29.12 16.23
CA LEU A 416 -10.53 28.52 14.89
C LEU A 416 -11.69 28.87 13.94
N ARG A 417 -12.95 28.77 14.40
CA ARG A 417 -14.13 29.14 13.60
C ARG A 417 -14.09 30.61 13.16
N LYS A 418 -13.61 31.53 14.01
CA LYS A 418 -13.46 32.94 13.63
C LYS A 418 -12.44 33.13 12.52
N VAL A 419 -11.28 32.48 12.62
CA VAL A 419 -10.25 32.51 11.56
C VAL A 419 -10.84 31.99 10.25
N PHE A 420 -11.48 30.82 10.31
CA PHE A 420 -12.01 30.16 9.12
C PHE A 420 -13.27 30.80 8.54
N SER A 421 -14.00 31.60 9.31
CA SER A 421 -15.13 32.37 8.77
C SER A 421 -14.71 33.40 7.73
N LYS A 422 -13.42 33.78 7.70
CA LYS A 422 -12.86 34.67 6.66
C LYS A 422 -12.68 33.98 5.31
N TYR A 423 -12.85 32.65 5.25
CA TYR A 423 -12.86 31.88 4.00
C TYR A 423 -14.24 31.78 3.34
N ILE A 424 -15.29 32.25 4.02
CA ILE A 424 -16.68 32.26 3.59
C ILE A 424 -17.02 33.70 3.21
#